data_AF-A0A2N0UYW9-F1
#
_entry.id   AF-A0A2N0UYW9-F1
#
_cell.length_a   1.000
_cell.length_b   1.000
_cell.length_c   1.000
_cell.angle_alpha   90.00
_cell.angle_beta   90.00
_cell.angle_gamma   90.00
#
_symmetry.space_group_name_H-M   'P 1'
#
loop_
_entity.id
_entity.type
_entity.pdbx_description
1 polymer ?
#
loop_
_entity_poly.entity_id
_entity_poly.type
_entity_poly.pdbx_seq_one_letter_code
_entity_poly.pdbx_strand_id
1 'polypeptide(L)'
;MPFNRESYKQIATQGFFSEYLPPCFFLDKKVLNYVPPENCDIIQPYCFTMSKYDQADSRRNIYIPELGSYLVLHEYMWNNNLLKELIDFTKSEDYSFSPVINQQGQIYRFEQSYGQTEEVLEESFEICSDYIENISKKIIKATGAKLILKLDISNFYGAIYTHLIPTIIMGYELAVSEYRQSQKGENLSPTYEKYSKLDKLVRRMNSNQTNGLLAGPFVSRLISEALLTRIDKEIKSENIRFVRYVDDYEIFVFDDNTETTKSKIDLILRKYNLTINNEKTREEKFPYYINKNLNKLFTDLHIDEFDNEHLMDMFNSFFTLENKGTKGAIRFLLKSLEKDPIDISNSELYKAYLLTILQNNKRSLIKACQILIEKKSENFCINDKDITLIKKILLRSLRQINDLEVIWLLYLLIEIEGIERDDDIIIQICSSKNELAQVMLLRKGFISQDLKQTMKSSSTSWILNYELFSENIITEDEFKEKLTIHQNLNMYNKLKQKGIHFCEF
;
A
#
# COMPACT_ATOMS: atom_id res chain seq x y z
N MET A 1 -9.03 21.53 -6.12
CA MET A 1 -10.43 21.24 -6.50
C MET A 1 -11.36 21.43 -5.31
N PRO A 2 -12.61 21.90 -5.47
CA PRO A 2 -13.60 21.80 -4.41
C PRO A 2 -13.86 20.32 -4.12
N PHE A 3 -13.61 19.89 -2.87
CA PHE A 3 -13.90 18.54 -2.39
C PHE A 3 -15.41 18.30 -2.46
N ASN A 4 -15.89 17.71 -3.55
CA ASN A 4 -17.30 17.40 -3.76
C ASN A 4 -17.58 15.92 -3.41
N ARG A 5 -18.86 15.53 -3.44
CA ARG A 5 -19.26 14.16 -3.06
C ARG A 5 -18.71 13.10 -4.00
N GLU A 6 -18.46 13.43 -5.27
CA GLU A 6 -17.95 12.46 -6.23
C GLU A 6 -16.46 12.17 -6.00
N SER A 7 -15.64 13.21 -5.80
CA SER A 7 -14.23 13.04 -5.40
C SER A 7 -14.10 12.26 -4.09
N TYR A 8 -15.02 12.47 -3.15
CA TYR A 8 -15.08 11.69 -1.91
C TYR A 8 -15.32 10.20 -2.18
N LYS A 9 -16.32 9.88 -3.01
CA LYS A 9 -16.65 8.50 -3.38
C LYS A 9 -15.47 7.82 -4.09
N GLN A 10 -14.80 8.53 -5.00
CA GLN A 10 -13.61 8.03 -5.67
C GLN A 10 -12.50 7.68 -4.68
N ILE A 11 -12.22 8.55 -3.71
CA ILE A 11 -11.22 8.28 -2.67
C ILE A 11 -11.64 7.07 -1.81
N ALA A 12 -12.91 6.94 -1.47
CA ALA A 12 -13.41 5.80 -0.70
C ALA A 12 -13.33 4.48 -1.47
N THR A 13 -13.58 4.45 -2.78
CA THR A 13 -13.48 3.20 -3.56
C THR A 13 -12.05 2.84 -3.86
N GLN A 14 -11.24 3.80 -4.30
CA GLN A 14 -9.84 3.60 -4.63
C GLN A 14 -8.99 3.33 -3.38
N GLY A 15 -9.36 3.89 -2.24
CA GLY A 15 -8.61 3.80 -0.99
C GLY A 15 -8.86 2.55 -0.15
N PHE A 16 -9.71 1.64 -0.60
CA PHE A 16 -10.07 0.43 0.15
C PHE A 16 -9.04 -0.69 0.00
N PHE A 17 -8.77 -1.13 -1.23
CA PHE A 17 -7.72 -2.09 -1.52
C PHE A 17 -6.36 -1.40 -1.60
N SER A 18 -5.35 -2.07 -1.08
CA SER A 18 -3.98 -1.60 -1.21
C SER A 18 -3.55 -1.59 -2.67
N GLU A 19 -2.75 -0.59 -3.05
CA GLU A 19 -2.15 -0.49 -4.38
C GLU A 19 -1.30 -1.70 -4.79
N TYR A 20 -0.86 -2.53 -3.84
CA TYR A 20 -0.07 -3.70 -4.17
C TYR A 20 -0.89 -4.82 -4.82
N LEU A 21 -2.21 -4.84 -4.68
CA LEU A 21 -3.04 -5.93 -5.24
C LEU A 21 -3.23 -5.78 -6.76
N PRO A 22 -3.41 -6.91 -7.50
CA PRO A 22 -3.74 -6.87 -8.92
C PRO A 22 -5.10 -6.18 -9.17
N PRO A 23 -5.31 -5.63 -10.37
CA PRO A 23 -6.48 -4.80 -10.70
C PRO A 23 -7.81 -5.57 -10.66
N CYS A 24 -7.76 -6.91 -10.67
CA CYS A 24 -8.94 -7.74 -10.48
C CYS A 24 -9.63 -7.46 -9.14
N PHE A 25 -8.90 -6.98 -8.12
CA PHE A 25 -9.48 -6.54 -6.85
C PHE A 25 -9.88 -5.07 -6.89
N PHE A 26 -11.16 -4.79 -6.72
CA PHE A 26 -11.69 -3.43 -6.72
C PHE A 26 -12.95 -3.31 -5.86
N LEU A 27 -13.28 -2.08 -5.48
CA LEU A 27 -14.49 -1.79 -4.71
C LEU A 27 -15.52 -1.06 -5.59
N ASP A 28 -16.61 -1.73 -5.97
CA ASP A 28 -17.70 -1.10 -6.74
C ASP A 28 -18.29 0.08 -5.94
N LYS A 29 -18.35 1.27 -6.55
CA LYS A 29 -18.95 2.48 -5.96
C LYS A 29 -20.37 2.29 -5.43
N LYS A 30 -21.12 1.30 -5.91
CA LYS A 30 -22.47 0.97 -5.42
C LYS A 30 -22.48 0.59 -3.94
N VAL A 31 -21.39 0.06 -3.38
CA VAL A 31 -21.31 -0.29 -1.95
C VAL A 31 -21.59 0.89 -1.04
N LEU A 32 -21.25 2.11 -1.48
CA LEU A 32 -21.41 3.34 -0.71
C LEU A 32 -22.89 3.71 -0.46
N ASN A 33 -23.83 3.05 -1.14
CA ASN A 33 -25.27 3.23 -0.93
C ASN A 33 -25.83 2.32 0.17
N TYR A 34 -24.99 1.44 0.75
CA TYR A 34 -25.42 0.38 1.67
C TYR A 34 -24.68 0.44 3.00
N VAL A 35 -24.47 1.65 3.53
CA VAL A 35 -23.78 1.84 4.83
C VAL A 35 -24.59 1.18 5.95
N PRO A 36 -23.98 0.34 6.81
CA PRO A 36 -24.67 -0.25 7.95
C PRO A 36 -24.82 0.79 9.09
N PRO A 37 -25.57 0.48 10.16
CA PRO A 37 -25.65 1.35 11.33
C PRO A 37 -24.27 1.67 11.93
N GLU A 38 -24.15 2.81 12.61
CA GLU A 38 -22.87 3.23 13.22
C GLU A 38 -22.30 2.18 14.18
N ASN A 39 -23.17 1.45 14.89
CA ASN A 39 -22.82 0.32 15.74
C ASN A 39 -22.67 -1.02 14.98
N CYS A 40 -22.18 -0.98 13.73
CA CYS A 40 -21.88 -2.11 12.83
C CYS A 40 -21.07 -3.24 13.47
N ASP A 41 -21.17 -4.48 13.02
CA ASP A 41 -20.44 -5.59 13.67
C ASP A 41 -18.91 -5.39 13.69
N ILE A 42 -18.25 -5.90 14.72
CA ILE A 42 -16.79 -5.82 14.86
C ILE A 42 -16.19 -7.10 14.28
N ILE A 43 -15.82 -7.03 13.02
CA ILE A 43 -15.26 -8.17 12.26
C ILE A 43 -13.78 -7.91 12.03
N GLN A 44 -12.96 -8.96 12.08
CA GLN A 44 -11.52 -8.81 11.91
C GLN A 44 -11.17 -8.38 10.48
N PRO A 45 -10.24 -7.42 10.30
CA PRO A 45 -9.71 -7.09 8.99
C PRO A 45 -8.94 -8.30 8.42
N TYR A 46 -9.03 -8.49 7.12
CA TYR A 46 -8.21 -9.50 6.45
C TYR A 46 -6.76 -9.02 6.37
N CYS A 47 -5.79 -9.92 6.51
CA CYS A 47 -4.37 -9.63 6.48
C CYS A 47 -3.66 -10.54 5.48
N PHE A 48 -2.83 -9.96 4.61
CA PHE A 48 -1.89 -10.68 3.76
C PHE A 48 -0.47 -10.11 3.93
N THR A 49 0.53 -10.92 3.62
CA THR A 49 1.93 -10.51 3.76
C THR A 49 2.54 -10.02 2.45
N MET A 50 3.46 -9.07 2.57
CA MET A 50 4.30 -8.56 1.49
C MET A 50 5.76 -8.48 1.92
N SER A 51 6.71 -8.68 1.01
CA SER A 51 8.14 -8.52 1.31
C SER A 51 8.46 -7.08 1.71
N LYS A 52 9.33 -6.89 2.71
CA LYS A 52 9.94 -5.57 2.99
C LYS A 52 11.09 -5.25 2.04
N TYR A 53 11.42 -6.16 1.13
CA TYR A 53 12.52 -6.05 0.17
C TYR A 53 13.88 -5.81 0.83
N ASP A 54 14.08 -6.43 1.99
CA ASP A 54 15.36 -6.47 2.69
C ASP A 54 16.06 -7.83 2.48
N GLN A 55 17.33 -7.90 2.88
CA GLN A 55 18.13 -9.12 2.76
C GLN A 55 17.70 -10.22 3.74
N ALA A 56 17.00 -9.84 4.82
CA ALA A 56 16.51 -10.77 5.83
C ALA A 56 15.21 -11.47 5.41
N ASP A 57 14.70 -11.17 4.21
CA ASP A 57 13.42 -11.63 3.68
C ASP A 57 12.24 -11.37 4.64
N SER A 58 12.30 -10.26 5.36
CA SER A 58 11.29 -9.93 6.34
C SER A 58 9.97 -9.54 5.66
N ARG A 59 8.86 -9.83 6.33
CA ARG A 59 7.51 -9.62 5.81
C ARG A 59 6.82 -8.47 6.55
N ARG A 60 5.97 -7.73 5.84
CA ARG A 60 5.03 -6.77 6.42
C ARG A 60 3.60 -7.23 6.20
N ASN A 61 2.74 -6.90 7.14
CA ASN A 61 1.31 -7.16 7.04
C ASN A 61 0.64 -5.99 6.32
N ILE A 62 -0.21 -6.32 5.35
CA ILE A 62 -1.11 -5.40 4.66
C ILE A 62 -2.53 -5.86 4.95
N TYR A 63 -3.40 -4.92 5.27
CA TYR A 63 -4.73 -5.17 5.79
C TYR A 63 -5.81 -4.68 4.83
N ILE A 64 -6.91 -5.41 4.79
CA ILE A 64 -8.15 -5.03 4.11
C ILE A 64 -9.24 -4.99 5.19
N PRO A 65 -9.74 -3.79 5.54
CA PRO A 65 -10.73 -3.63 6.59
C PRO A 65 -12.03 -4.33 6.21
N GLU A 66 -12.80 -4.74 7.22
CA GLU A 66 -14.16 -5.20 6.93
C GLU A 66 -15.00 -4.04 6.39
N LEU A 67 -15.81 -4.34 5.36
CA LEU A 67 -16.53 -3.32 4.59
C LEU A 67 -17.43 -2.44 5.46
N GLY A 68 -18.24 -3.01 6.36
CA GLY A 68 -19.18 -2.26 7.17
C GLY A 68 -18.51 -1.19 8.02
N SER A 69 -17.46 -1.57 8.76
CA SER A 69 -16.67 -0.63 9.57
C SER A 69 -15.99 0.45 8.73
N TYR A 70 -15.50 0.09 7.54
CA TYR A 70 -14.92 1.02 6.57
C TYR A 70 -15.95 2.04 6.05
N LEU A 71 -17.15 1.57 5.67
CA LEU A 71 -18.22 2.43 5.16
C LEU A 71 -18.74 3.40 6.22
N VAL A 72 -18.91 2.96 7.47
CA VAL A 72 -19.33 3.83 8.59
C VAL A 72 -18.29 4.92 8.84
N LEU A 73 -17.00 4.57 8.85
CA LEU A 73 -15.91 5.54 8.97
C LEU A 73 -15.96 6.58 7.85
N HIS A 74 -16.12 6.12 6.61
CA HIS A 74 -16.21 7.01 5.46
C HIS A 74 -17.49 7.87 5.48
N GLU A 75 -18.64 7.37 5.88
CA GLU A 75 -19.84 8.20 6.00
C GLU A 75 -19.65 9.30 7.05
N TYR A 76 -19.06 8.97 8.20
CA TYR A 76 -18.74 9.94 9.23
C TYR A 76 -17.75 11.00 8.74
N MET A 77 -16.69 10.59 8.05
CA MET A 77 -15.69 11.51 7.52
C MET A 77 -16.26 12.49 6.48
N TRP A 78 -17.18 12.02 5.64
CA TRP A 78 -17.89 12.86 4.68
C TRP A 78 -18.79 13.89 5.39
N ASN A 79 -19.68 13.43 6.27
CA ASN A 79 -20.67 14.27 6.95
C ASN A 79 -20.03 15.34 7.84
N ASN A 80 -18.77 15.12 8.28
CA ASN A 80 -18.04 16.04 9.14
C ASN A 80 -16.87 16.75 8.44
N ASN A 81 -16.76 16.67 7.09
CA ASN A 81 -15.70 17.30 6.31
C ASN A 81 -14.27 16.95 6.77
N LEU A 82 -14.08 15.77 7.38
CA LEU A 82 -12.81 15.35 7.97
C LEU A 82 -11.74 15.07 6.90
N LEU A 83 -12.15 14.51 5.77
CA LEU A 83 -11.21 14.17 4.70
C LEU A 83 -10.49 15.42 4.20
N LYS A 84 -11.26 16.45 3.85
CA LYS A 84 -10.74 17.75 3.43
C LYS A 84 -9.87 18.38 4.52
N GLU A 85 -10.35 18.42 5.75
CA GLU A 85 -9.63 19.05 6.87
C GLU A 85 -8.26 18.39 7.12
N LEU A 86 -8.21 17.06 7.09
CA LEU A 86 -6.96 16.31 7.24
C LEU A 86 -6.00 16.55 6.06
N ILE A 87 -6.51 16.55 4.82
CA ILE A 87 -5.69 16.82 3.63
C ILE A 87 -5.15 18.26 3.63
N ASP A 88 -5.97 19.23 3.98
CA ASP A 88 -5.54 20.62 4.08
C ASP A 88 -4.50 20.77 5.20
N PHE A 89 -4.66 20.01 6.30
CA PHE A 89 -3.67 19.96 7.37
C PHE A 89 -2.34 19.35 6.92
N THR A 90 -2.34 18.24 6.16
CA THR A 90 -1.08 17.66 5.65
C THR A 90 -0.34 18.58 4.69
N LYS A 91 -1.06 19.46 3.98
CA LYS A 91 -0.50 20.48 3.08
C LYS A 91 -0.04 21.76 3.77
N SER A 92 -0.26 21.88 5.10
CA SER A 92 0.05 23.11 5.83
C SER A 92 1.54 23.36 6.05
N GLU A 93 2.39 22.35 5.81
CA GLU A 93 3.84 22.44 5.93
C GLU A 93 4.53 21.82 4.70
N ASP A 94 5.77 22.21 4.41
CA ASP A 94 6.53 21.81 3.21
C ASP A 94 7.68 20.82 3.53
N TYR A 95 7.65 20.19 4.71
CA TYR A 95 8.69 19.24 5.15
C TYR A 95 8.49 17.83 4.60
N SER A 96 7.24 17.44 4.35
CA SER A 96 6.88 16.12 3.87
C SER A 96 6.97 16.04 2.35
N PHE A 97 7.69 15.04 1.86
CA PHE A 97 7.81 14.69 0.43
C PHE A 97 6.98 13.44 0.09
N SER A 98 6.02 13.09 0.96
CA SER A 98 5.08 11.99 0.76
C SER A 98 3.64 12.51 0.67
N PRO A 99 3.27 13.20 -0.43
CA PRO A 99 1.92 13.72 -0.58
C PRO A 99 0.91 12.57 -0.56
N VAL A 100 -0.20 12.78 0.16
CA VAL A 100 -1.30 11.80 0.21
C VAL A 100 -2.17 11.85 -1.04
N ILE A 101 -2.25 13.02 -1.66
CA ILE A 101 -3.08 13.35 -2.82
C ILE A 101 -2.25 14.19 -3.78
N ASN A 102 -2.37 13.91 -5.07
CA ASN A 102 -1.67 14.63 -6.14
C ASN A 102 -2.28 16.01 -6.44
N GLN A 103 -1.75 16.71 -7.44
CA GLN A 103 -2.25 18.05 -7.84
C GLN A 103 -3.69 18.00 -8.38
N GLN A 104 -4.09 16.88 -8.98
CA GLN A 104 -5.41 16.65 -9.55
C GLN A 104 -6.47 16.26 -8.51
N GLY A 105 -6.08 15.97 -7.27
CA GLY A 105 -7.01 15.56 -6.20
C GLY A 105 -7.21 14.04 -6.08
N GLN A 106 -6.44 13.23 -6.79
CA GLN A 106 -6.49 11.77 -6.71
C GLN A 106 -5.50 11.21 -5.67
N ILE A 107 -5.74 9.98 -5.22
CA ILE A 107 -4.87 9.30 -4.27
C ILE A 107 -3.49 9.10 -4.90
N TYR A 108 -2.45 9.67 -4.30
CA TYR A 108 -1.08 9.47 -4.76
C TYR A 108 -0.66 8.00 -4.53
N ARG A 109 -0.27 7.26 -5.57
CA ARG A 109 0.12 5.83 -5.47
C ARG A 109 1.62 5.67 -5.74
N PHE A 110 2.28 4.79 -4.99
CA PHE A 110 3.70 4.47 -5.14
C PHE A 110 3.95 3.30 -6.13
N GLU A 111 2.98 2.40 -6.33
CA GLU A 111 3.19 1.11 -7.02
C GLU A 111 2.37 0.85 -8.30
N GLN A 112 1.13 1.35 -8.43
CA GLN A 112 0.28 0.99 -9.59
C GLN A 112 0.49 1.89 -10.82
N SER A 113 0.61 1.24 -11.98
CA SER A 113 0.47 1.82 -13.34
C SER A 113 -0.32 0.92 -14.30
N TYR A 114 -0.72 -0.28 -13.87
CA TYR A 114 -1.34 -1.28 -14.74
C TYR A 114 -2.86 -1.16 -14.80
N GLY A 115 -3.44 -1.16 -16.01
CA GLY A 115 -4.89 -1.14 -16.27
C GLY A 115 -5.57 0.20 -15.96
N GLN A 116 -4.82 1.30 -15.92
CA GLN A 116 -5.31 2.63 -15.54
C GLN A 116 -5.34 3.57 -16.75
N THR A 117 -6.18 4.62 -16.67
CA THR A 117 -6.29 5.67 -17.69
C THR A 117 -4.94 6.37 -17.92
N GLU A 118 -4.70 6.91 -19.12
CA GLU A 118 -3.46 7.63 -19.48
C GLU A 118 -3.02 8.65 -18.41
N GLU A 119 -3.96 9.32 -17.75
CA GLU A 119 -3.71 10.26 -16.64
C GLU A 119 -2.94 9.65 -15.45
N VAL A 120 -3.19 8.40 -15.05
CA VAL A 120 -2.54 7.80 -13.86
C VAL A 120 -1.16 7.23 -14.20
N LEU A 121 -0.96 6.84 -15.46
CA LEU A 121 0.35 6.50 -16.02
C LEU A 121 1.27 7.72 -16.02
N GLU A 122 0.76 8.88 -16.47
CA GLU A 122 1.48 10.16 -16.37
C GLU A 122 1.85 10.51 -14.92
N GLU A 123 0.92 10.35 -13.98
CA GLU A 123 1.16 10.61 -12.55
C GLU A 123 2.30 9.76 -11.98
N SER A 124 2.36 8.46 -12.26
CA SER A 124 3.43 7.57 -11.76
C SER A 124 4.84 7.96 -12.24
N PHE A 125 4.92 8.74 -13.32
CA PHE A 125 6.15 9.28 -13.89
C PHE A 125 6.43 10.72 -13.49
N GLU A 126 5.41 11.52 -13.19
CA GLU A 126 5.60 12.74 -12.41
C GLU A 126 6.37 12.41 -11.10
N ILE A 127 6.12 11.26 -10.47
CA ILE A 127 6.90 10.78 -9.30
C ILE A 127 8.40 10.58 -9.62
N CYS A 128 8.75 10.14 -10.84
CA CYS A 128 10.15 10.02 -11.27
C CYS A 128 10.76 11.39 -11.66
N SER A 129 9.97 12.31 -12.19
CA SER A 129 10.34 13.72 -12.37
C SER A 129 10.60 14.40 -11.01
N ASP A 130 9.74 14.13 -10.04
CA ASP A 130 9.80 14.61 -8.67
C ASP A 130 11.04 14.09 -7.93
N TYR A 131 11.64 12.97 -8.32
CA TYR A 131 12.84 12.47 -7.63
C TYR A 131 14.00 13.46 -7.72
N ILE A 132 14.27 14.02 -8.92
CA ILE A 132 15.33 15.02 -9.11
C ILE A 132 14.95 16.33 -8.45
N GLU A 133 13.69 16.75 -8.56
CA GLU A 133 13.20 17.96 -7.90
C GLU A 133 13.29 17.85 -6.37
N ASN A 134 12.89 16.71 -5.81
CA ASN A 134 12.98 16.40 -4.39
C ASN A 134 14.43 16.39 -3.96
N ILE A 135 15.35 15.71 -4.67
CA ILE A 135 16.79 15.78 -4.36
C ILE A 135 17.29 17.22 -4.38
N SER A 136 16.90 18.01 -5.39
CA SER A 136 17.28 19.42 -5.49
C SER A 136 16.80 20.21 -4.27
N LYS A 137 15.52 20.04 -3.87
CA LYS A 137 14.96 20.62 -2.65
C LYS A 137 15.71 20.16 -1.40
N LYS A 138 16.07 18.88 -1.29
CA LYS A 138 16.87 18.35 -0.16
C LYS A 138 18.25 19.01 -0.10
N ILE A 139 18.96 19.12 -1.23
CA ILE A 139 20.27 19.77 -1.32
C ILE A 139 20.16 21.24 -0.89
N ILE A 140 19.16 21.97 -1.39
CA ILE A 140 18.92 23.36 -1.00
C ILE A 140 18.65 23.47 0.51
N LYS A 141 17.78 22.63 1.07
CA LYS A 141 17.48 22.62 2.51
C LYS A 141 18.69 22.21 3.38
N ALA A 142 19.59 21.38 2.84
CA ALA A 142 20.82 20.93 3.48
C ALA A 142 21.98 21.95 3.37
N THR A 143 21.79 23.11 2.75
CA THR A 143 22.86 24.12 2.53
C THR A 143 23.62 24.43 3.81
N GLY A 144 24.90 24.07 3.86
CA GLY A 144 25.79 24.31 5.00
C GLY A 144 25.75 23.25 6.10
N ALA A 145 24.95 22.18 5.95
CA ALA A 145 24.92 21.08 6.90
C ALA A 145 26.25 20.30 6.87
N LYS A 146 26.78 19.97 8.04
CA LYS A 146 27.99 19.15 8.16
C LYS A 146 27.71 17.68 7.87
N LEU A 147 26.53 17.21 8.26
CA LEU A 147 26.05 15.85 8.02
C LEU A 147 24.52 15.79 7.97
N ILE A 148 24.01 14.68 7.46
CA ILE A 148 22.59 14.34 7.49
C ILE A 148 22.38 13.17 8.45
N LEU A 149 21.56 13.39 9.47
CA LEU A 149 21.11 12.33 10.37
C LEU A 149 19.82 11.73 9.82
N LYS A 150 19.88 10.47 9.38
CA LYS A 150 18.74 9.72 8.88
C LYS A 150 18.11 8.91 10.00
N LEU A 151 16.83 9.15 10.27
CA LEU A 151 16.05 8.51 11.31
C LEU A 151 14.84 7.78 10.68
N ASP A 152 14.47 6.65 11.23
CA ASP A 152 13.28 5.85 10.87
C ASP A 152 12.47 5.66 12.16
N ILE A 153 11.14 5.62 12.07
CA ILE A 153 10.29 5.35 13.24
C ILE A 153 10.03 3.84 13.34
N SER A 154 10.28 3.28 14.52
CA SER A 154 10.07 1.85 14.76
C SER A 154 8.60 1.47 14.68
N ASN A 155 8.28 0.49 13.83
CA ASN A 155 6.93 -0.09 13.72
C ASN A 155 5.81 0.97 13.57
N PHE A 156 6.04 2.01 12.76
CA PHE A 156 5.25 3.23 12.77
C PHE A 156 3.72 3.00 12.82
N TYR A 157 3.15 2.31 11.82
CA TYR A 157 1.70 2.03 11.79
C TYR A 157 1.20 1.31 13.04
N GLY A 158 1.94 0.30 13.53
CA GLY A 158 1.56 -0.47 14.72
C GLY A 158 1.77 0.27 16.04
N ALA A 159 2.64 1.28 16.07
CA ALA A 159 2.97 2.07 17.27
C ALA A 159 2.00 3.25 17.51
N ILE A 160 1.22 3.65 16.50
CA ILE A 160 0.28 4.78 16.64
C ILE A 160 -0.78 4.46 17.69
N TYR A 161 -0.83 5.24 18.74
CA TYR A 161 -1.89 5.21 19.74
C TYR A 161 -3.08 6.05 19.27
N THR A 162 -4.20 5.41 18.91
CA THR A 162 -5.29 6.07 18.17
C THR A 162 -6.00 7.16 18.97
N HIS A 163 -5.97 7.08 20.31
CA HIS A 163 -6.48 8.14 21.18
C HIS A 163 -5.74 9.48 21.04
N LEU A 164 -4.60 9.51 20.35
CA LEU A 164 -3.90 10.74 20.00
C LEU A 164 -4.39 11.36 18.68
N ILE A 165 -5.34 10.77 17.96
CA ILE A 165 -5.92 11.38 16.75
C ILE A 165 -6.41 12.83 16.97
N PRO A 166 -7.05 13.21 18.10
CA PRO A 166 -7.41 14.61 18.36
C PRO A 166 -6.23 15.59 18.39
N THR A 167 -5.02 15.13 18.72
CA THR A 167 -3.81 15.98 18.75
C THR A 167 -3.44 16.52 17.38
N ILE A 168 -3.88 15.87 16.28
CA ILE A 168 -3.58 16.26 14.91
C ILE A 168 -3.95 17.74 14.71
N ILE A 169 -5.19 18.11 15.01
CA ILE A 169 -5.67 19.48 14.84
C ILE A 169 -5.42 20.35 16.07
N MET A 170 -5.65 19.81 17.27
CA MET A 170 -5.62 20.61 18.50
C MET A 170 -4.21 20.87 19.03
N GLY A 171 -3.24 20.04 18.65
CA GLY A 171 -1.95 19.96 19.34
C GLY A 171 -2.02 19.08 20.59
N TYR A 172 -0.86 18.62 21.05
CA TYR A 172 -0.73 17.64 22.12
C TYR A 172 -1.37 18.10 23.44
N GLU A 173 -0.97 19.26 23.94
CA GLU A 173 -1.37 19.73 25.28
C GLU A 173 -2.88 19.93 25.42
N LEU A 174 -3.51 20.57 24.42
CA LEU A 174 -4.96 20.83 24.43
C LEU A 174 -5.76 19.52 24.35
N ALA A 175 -5.38 18.61 23.45
CA ALA A 175 -6.05 17.31 23.32
C ALA A 175 -5.92 16.45 24.58
N VAL A 176 -4.76 16.46 25.25
CA VAL A 176 -4.57 15.73 26.52
C VAL A 176 -5.39 16.35 27.65
N SER A 177 -5.49 17.69 27.68
CA SER A 177 -6.36 18.39 28.63
C SER A 177 -7.82 17.97 28.46
N GLU A 178 -8.35 18.04 27.22
CA GLU A 178 -9.74 17.65 26.94
C GLU A 178 -9.99 16.16 27.12
N TYR A 179 -8.99 15.31 26.89
CA TYR A 179 -9.08 13.89 27.27
C TYR A 179 -9.32 13.73 28.78
N ARG A 180 -8.59 14.43 29.64
CA ARG A 180 -8.79 14.37 31.09
C ARG A 180 -10.16 14.91 31.51
N GLN A 181 -10.65 15.96 30.85
CA GLN A 181 -11.99 16.51 31.06
C GLN A 181 -13.08 15.50 30.67
N SER A 182 -12.87 14.77 29.55
CA SER A 182 -13.82 13.74 29.08
C SER A 182 -13.99 12.61 30.09
N GLN A 183 -12.92 12.22 30.80
CA GLN A 183 -12.98 11.20 31.84
C GLN A 183 -13.79 11.63 33.07
N LYS A 184 -14.00 12.94 33.25
CA LYS A 184 -14.79 13.53 34.33
C LYS A 184 -16.21 13.87 33.91
N GLY A 185 -16.59 13.61 32.65
CA GLY A 185 -17.91 13.98 32.11
C GLY A 185 -18.12 15.49 31.94
N GLU A 186 -17.03 16.24 31.77
CA GLU A 186 -17.09 17.68 31.53
C GLU A 186 -17.40 17.99 30.05
N ASN A 187 -17.84 19.23 29.77
CA ASN A 187 -18.12 19.68 28.40
C ASN A 187 -16.82 19.76 27.58
N LEU A 188 -16.86 19.23 26.37
CA LEU A 188 -15.71 19.14 25.47
C LEU A 188 -15.87 20.11 24.30
N SER A 189 -14.75 20.47 23.66
CA SER A 189 -14.82 21.28 22.45
C SER A 189 -15.43 20.45 21.29
N PRO A 190 -16.16 21.10 20.36
CA PRO A 190 -16.68 20.40 19.18
C PRO A 190 -15.58 19.72 18.35
N THR A 191 -14.38 20.29 18.33
CA THR A 191 -13.21 19.70 17.64
C THR A 191 -12.77 18.40 18.31
N TYR A 192 -12.64 18.39 19.63
CA TYR A 192 -12.25 17.18 20.34
C TYR A 192 -13.30 16.08 20.20
N GLU A 193 -14.59 16.39 20.34
CA GLU A 193 -15.67 15.41 20.16
C GLU A 193 -15.64 14.79 18.76
N LYS A 194 -15.45 15.62 17.74
CA LYS A 194 -15.34 15.20 16.34
C LYS A 194 -14.17 14.24 16.11
N TYR A 195 -12.97 14.57 16.58
CA TYR A 195 -11.79 13.73 16.37
C TYR A 195 -11.73 12.52 17.32
N SER A 196 -12.33 12.62 18.52
CA SER A 196 -12.52 11.47 19.42
C SER A 196 -13.51 10.46 18.83
N LYS A 197 -14.54 10.93 18.12
CA LYS A 197 -15.44 10.06 17.37
C LYS A 197 -14.74 9.41 16.17
N LEU A 198 -13.89 10.16 15.44
CA LEU A 198 -13.03 9.59 14.40
C LEU A 198 -12.15 8.46 14.95
N ASP A 199 -11.48 8.66 16.10
CA ASP A 199 -10.72 7.62 16.79
C ASP A 199 -11.57 6.37 17.05
N LYS A 200 -12.77 6.51 17.64
CA LYS A 200 -13.67 5.35 17.89
C LYS A 200 -13.97 4.54 16.62
N LEU A 201 -14.20 5.20 15.48
CA LEU A 201 -14.50 4.52 14.22
C LEU A 201 -13.26 3.87 13.60
N VAL A 202 -12.10 4.52 13.67
CA VAL A 202 -10.82 3.96 13.23
C VAL A 202 -10.46 2.72 14.04
N ARG A 203 -10.67 2.75 15.36
CA ARG A 203 -10.50 1.59 16.23
C ARG A 203 -11.44 0.46 15.85
N ARG A 204 -12.71 0.76 15.55
CA ARG A 204 -13.70 -0.26 15.15
C ARG A 204 -13.25 -1.02 13.90
N MET A 205 -12.69 -0.31 12.92
CA MET A 205 -12.08 -0.88 11.72
C MET A 205 -10.90 -1.83 12.04
N ASN A 206 -10.19 -1.59 13.14
CA ASN A 206 -9.12 -2.45 13.66
C ASN A 206 -9.57 -3.26 14.90
N SER A 207 -10.77 -3.85 14.85
CA SER A 207 -11.29 -4.73 15.91
C SER A 207 -11.27 -4.13 17.33
N ASN A 208 -11.57 -2.83 17.44
CA ASN A 208 -11.53 -2.00 18.66
C ASN A 208 -10.17 -1.87 19.35
N GLN A 209 -9.08 -2.30 18.72
CA GLN A 209 -7.73 -2.09 19.24
C GLN A 209 -7.45 -0.58 19.39
N THR A 210 -6.77 -0.20 20.47
CA THR A 210 -6.41 1.20 20.78
C THR A 210 -5.03 1.59 20.23
N ASN A 211 -4.24 0.60 19.82
CA ASN A 211 -2.93 0.78 19.20
C ASN A 211 -2.96 0.21 17.79
N GLY A 212 -2.29 0.89 16.89
CA GLY A 212 -2.13 0.46 15.51
C GLY A 212 -3.18 1.05 14.58
N LEU A 213 -2.70 1.54 13.43
CA LEU A 213 -3.50 1.76 12.24
C LEU A 213 -3.30 0.59 11.27
N LEU A 214 -4.35 0.23 10.53
CA LEU A 214 -4.25 -0.77 9.46
C LEU A 214 -3.35 -0.25 8.32
N ALA A 215 -2.24 -0.91 8.06
CA ALA A 215 -1.42 -0.62 6.88
C ALA A 215 -2.12 -1.16 5.62
N GLY A 216 -2.42 -0.30 4.64
CA GLY A 216 -3.11 -0.69 3.41
C GLY A 216 -4.16 0.33 2.97
N PRO A 217 -5.20 0.58 3.79
CA PRO A 217 -6.25 1.55 3.46
C PRO A 217 -5.73 2.99 3.42
N PHE A 218 -6.25 3.77 2.48
CA PHE A 218 -5.88 5.17 2.31
C PHE A 218 -6.16 6.02 3.56
N VAL A 219 -7.29 5.78 4.24
CA VAL A 219 -7.67 6.54 5.44
C VAL A 219 -6.62 6.43 6.55
N SER A 220 -6.02 5.25 6.74
CA SER A 220 -4.95 5.03 7.70
C SER A 220 -3.67 5.78 7.28
N ARG A 221 -3.35 5.80 5.98
CA ARG A 221 -2.24 6.61 5.45
C ARG A 221 -2.45 8.10 5.69
N LEU A 222 -3.65 8.62 5.40
CA LEU A 222 -3.99 10.02 5.63
C LEU A 222 -3.87 10.43 7.10
N ILE A 223 -4.44 9.62 8.01
CA ILE A 223 -4.36 9.89 9.45
C ILE A 223 -2.90 9.87 9.92
N SER A 224 -2.11 8.89 9.46
CA SER A 224 -0.70 8.78 9.82
C SER A 224 0.14 9.97 9.32
N GLU A 225 -0.10 10.44 8.09
CA GLU A 225 0.58 11.60 7.52
C GLU A 225 0.18 12.89 8.25
N ALA A 226 -1.09 13.04 8.61
CA ALA A 226 -1.57 14.19 9.37
C ALA A 226 -0.99 14.20 10.80
N LEU A 227 -0.84 13.04 11.44
CA LEU A 227 -0.16 12.91 12.73
C LEU A 227 1.32 13.28 12.62
N LEU A 228 2.01 12.81 11.58
CA LEU A 228 3.41 13.20 11.35
C LEU A 228 3.54 14.69 11.03
N THR A 229 2.60 15.28 10.29
CA THR A 229 2.59 16.74 10.05
C THR A 229 2.45 17.54 11.35
N ARG A 230 1.70 17.02 12.34
CA ARG A 230 1.65 17.61 13.69
C ARG A 230 3.01 17.51 14.39
N ILE A 231 3.66 16.36 14.30
CA ILE A 231 5.01 16.15 14.86
C ILE A 231 6.04 17.06 14.18
N ASP A 232 5.94 17.22 12.85
CA ASP A 232 6.81 18.09 12.05
C ASP A 232 6.77 19.54 12.57
N LYS A 233 5.57 20.04 12.91
CA LYS A 233 5.39 21.37 13.52
C LYS A 233 6.10 21.51 14.86
N GLU A 234 6.09 20.47 15.69
CA GLU A 234 6.82 20.46 16.96
C GLU A 234 8.33 20.40 16.76
N ILE A 235 8.83 19.57 15.84
CA ILE A 235 10.26 19.49 15.51
C ILE A 235 10.75 20.84 14.97
N LYS A 236 9.98 21.49 14.11
CA LYS A 236 10.27 22.85 13.62
C LYS A 236 10.36 23.87 14.75
N SER A 237 9.49 23.77 15.77
CA SER A 237 9.51 24.70 16.90
C SER A 237 10.79 24.63 17.74
N GLU A 238 11.53 23.51 17.65
CA GLU A 238 12.87 23.34 18.23
C GLU A 238 14.02 23.90 17.36
N ASN A 239 13.67 24.62 16.28
CA ASN A 239 14.60 25.15 15.26
C ASN A 239 15.41 24.06 14.52
N ILE A 240 14.87 22.84 14.44
CA ILE A 240 15.49 21.73 13.72
C ILE A 240 15.08 21.79 12.25
N ARG A 241 16.06 21.74 11.33
CA ARG A 241 15.80 21.67 9.88
C ARG A 241 15.81 20.22 9.42
N PHE A 242 14.81 19.84 8.65
CA PHE A 242 14.65 18.48 8.18
C PHE A 242 13.79 18.40 6.92
N VAL A 243 13.78 17.22 6.33
CA VAL A 243 12.74 16.74 5.39
C VAL A 243 12.28 15.36 5.84
N ARG A 244 11.08 14.98 5.41
CA ARG A 244 10.48 13.69 5.74
C ARG A 244 9.89 13.03 4.50
N TYR A 245 9.97 11.70 4.42
CA TYR A 245 9.23 10.89 3.47
C TYR A 245 8.56 9.74 4.22
N VAL A 246 7.24 9.79 4.36
CA VAL A 246 6.49 8.89 5.26
C VAL A 246 7.11 8.97 6.66
N ASP A 247 7.61 7.88 7.22
CA ASP A 247 8.23 7.80 8.55
C ASP A 247 9.76 7.98 8.55
N ASP A 248 10.37 8.14 7.38
CA ASP A 248 11.80 8.41 7.23
C ASP A 248 12.10 9.91 7.33
N TYR A 249 12.88 10.32 8.33
CA TYR A 249 13.35 11.69 8.50
C TYR A 249 14.81 11.84 8.06
N GLU A 250 15.12 12.94 7.39
CA GLU A 250 16.49 13.38 7.13
C GLU A 250 16.70 14.74 7.81
N ILE A 251 17.44 14.73 8.92
CA ILE A 251 17.71 15.91 9.74
C ILE A 251 19.03 16.53 9.31
N PHE A 252 19.03 17.85 9.08
CA PHE A 252 20.21 18.60 8.68
C PHE A 252 20.94 19.15 9.91
N VAL A 253 22.15 18.64 10.15
CA VAL A 253 22.94 18.97 11.34
C VAL A 253 24.05 19.94 10.96
N PHE A 254 24.07 21.11 11.58
CA PHE A 254 25.01 22.22 11.31
C PHE A 254 26.16 22.31 12.33
N ASP A 255 25.89 21.86 13.56
CA ASP A 255 26.83 21.85 14.66
C ASP A 255 27.37 20.44 14.92
N ASP A 256 28.43 20.29 15.70
CA ASP A 256 29.04 18.98 15.96
C ASP A 256 28.27 18.14 17.02
N ASN A 257 27.03 18.52 17.35
CA ASN A 257 26.24 17.91 18.43
C ASN A 257 24.98 17.21 17.93
N THR A 258 25.16 16.14 17.16
CA THR A 258 24.09 15.27 16.65
C THR A 258 23.22 14.69 17.79
N GLU A 259 23.83 14.33 18.92
CA GLU A 259 23.15 13.65 20.03
C GLU A 259 22.08 14.53 20.70
N THR A 260 22.35 15.84 20.83
CA THR A 260 21.35 16.78 21.36
C THR A 260 20.17 16.91 20.42
N THR A 261 20.41 16.98 19.11
CA THR A 261 19.35 17.02 18.09
C THR A 261 18.50 15.75 18.13
N LYS A 262 19.15 14.58 18.19
CA LYS A 262 18.47 13.29 18.32
C LYS A 262 17.63 13.21 19.59
N SER A 263 18.16 13.66 20.73
CA SER A 263 17.46 13.65 22.03
C SER A 263 16.20 14.52 22.01
N LYS A 264 16.25 15.69 21.37
CA LYS A 264 15.07 16.56 21.20
C LYS A 264 13.98 15.89 20.37
N ILE A 265 14.35 15.29 19.23
CA ILE A 265 13.40 14.57 18.37
C ILE A 265 12.80 13.37 19.11
N ASP A 266 13.63 12.59 19.81
CA ASP A 266 13.17 11.45 20.62
C ASP A 266 12.17 11.89 21.69
N LEU A 267 12.41 13.01 22.38
CA LEU A 267 11.48 13.57 23.36
C LEU A 267 10.13 13.94 22.74
N ILE A 268 10.13 14.53 21.54
CA ILE A 268 8.89 14.87 20.82
C ILE A 268 8.15 13.58 20.42
N LEU A 269 8.84 12.62 19.80
CA LEU A 269 8.23 11.35 19.36
C LEU A 269 7.62 10.56 20.54
N ARG A 270 8.27 10.58 21.70
CA ARG A 270 7.77 9.90 22.92
C ARG A 270 6.44 10.45 23.41
N LYS A 271 6.14 11.75 23.20
CA LYS A 271 4.80 12.29 23.51
C LYS A 271 3.72 11.51 22.77
N TYR A 272 4.03 11.06 21.56
CA TYR A 272 3.14 10.37 20.65
C TYR A 272 3.25 8.83 20.70
N ASN A 273 3.92 8.28 21.72
CA ASN A 273 4.25 6.84 21.84
C ASN A 273 5.07 6.29 20.66
N LEU A 274 5.78 7.15 19.94
CA LEU A 274 6.67 6.76 18.85
C LEU A 274 8.11 6.71 19.34
N THR A 275 8.91 5.86 18.69
CA THR A 275 10.32 5.66 19.05
C THR A 275 11.18 5.59 17.81
N ILE A 276 12.42 6.09 17.92
CA ILE A 276 13.40 6.02 16.84
C ILE A 276 13.88 4.57 16.68
N ASN A 277 13.99 4.14 15.43
CA ASN A 277 14.64 2.89 15.06
C ASN A 277 16.17 3.07 15.07
N ASN A 278 16.80 2.71 16.18
CA ASN A 278 18.24 2.87 16.34
C ASN A 278 19.05 2.01 15.36
N GLU A 279 18.55 0.86 14.92
CA GLU A 279 19.25 -0.01 13.96
C GLU A 279 19.33 0.57 12.55
N LYS A 280 18.32 1.36 12.16
CA LYS A 280 18.28 2.04 10.86
C LYS A 280 18.79 3.49 10.90
N THR A 281 19.02 4.00 12.11
CA THR A 281 19.58 5.34 12.31
C THR A 281 20.99 5.40 11.78
N ARG A 282 21.29 6.37 10.91
CA ARG A 282 22.63 6.52 10.32
C ARG A 282 23.00 7.98 10.10
N GLU A 283 24.28 8.27 10.20
CA GLU A 283 24.84 9.55 9.81
C GLU A 283 25.44 9.45 8.40
N GLU A 284 25.06 10.37 7.53
CA GLU A 284 25.68 10.53 6.21
C GLU A 284 26.51 11.81 6.22
N LYS A 285 27.84 11.63 6.19
CA LYS A 285 28.79 12.75 6.16
C LYS A 285 28.93 13.29 4.74
N PHE A 286 29.32 14.56 4.63
CA PHE A 286 29.65 15.16 3.34
C PHE A 286 30.78 14.38 2.62
N PRO A 287 30.71 14.16 1.30
CA PRO A 287 29.64 14.56 0.38
C PRO A 287 28.40 13.65 0.47
N TYR A 288 27.24 14.26 0.68
CA TYR A 288 25.93 13.62 0.74
C TYR A 288 25.09 13.93 -0.51
N TYR A 289 24.05 13.14 -0.77
CA TYR A 289 23.20 13.23 -1.98
C TYR A 289 23.94 13.04 -3.32
N ILE A 290 24.96 12.18 -3.36
CA ILE A 290 25.61 11.79 -4.62
C ILE A 290 24.60 10.99 -5.47
N ASN A 291 23.95 11.66 -6.41
CA ASN A 291 22.91 11.07 -7.23
C ASN A 291 23.49 10.35 -8.46
N LYS A 292 23.06 9.11 -8.70
CA LYS A 292 23.16 8.45 -10.00
C LYS A 292 21.82 8.58 -10.70
N ASN A 293 21.74 9.46 -11.70
CA ASN A 293 20.50 9.73 -12.41
C ASN A 293 20.10 8.51 -13.27
N LEU A 294 19.21 7.67 -12.73
CA LEU A 294 18.70 6.48 -13.41
C LEU A 294 17.91 6.81 -14.67
N ASN A 295 17.15 7.91 -14.67
CA ASN A 295 16.45 8.41 -15.87
C ASN A 295 17.46 8.69 -16.97
N LYS A 296 18.55 9.41 -16.65
CA LYS A 296 19.60 9.70 -17.62
C LYS A 296 20.26 8.42 -18.15
N LEU A 297 20.54 7.45 -17.27
CA LEU A 297 21.08 6.15 -17.70
C LEU A 297 20.14 5.42 -18.65
N PHE A 298 18.82 5.52 -18.45
CA PHE A 298 17.83 4.92 -19.36
C PHE A 298 17.73 5.69 -20.68
N THR A 299 17.67 7.03 -20.66
CA THR A 299 17.57 7.86 -21.88
C THR A 299 18.85 7.85 -22.70
N ASP A 300 20.02 7.77 -22.08
CA ASP A 300 21.30 7.67 -22.79
C ASP A 300 21.41 6.34 -23.58
N LEU A 301 20.49 5.39 -23.37
CA LEU A 301 20.38 4.14 -24.13
C LEU A 301 19.41 4.22 -25.34
N HIS A 302 18.92 5.41 -25.73
CA HIS A 302 18.00 5.55 -26.88
C HIS A 302 18.63 5.08 -28.19
N ILE A 303 18.13 3.95 -28.71
CA ILE A 303 18.50 3.33 -29.98
C ILE A 303 17.20 2.86 -30.64
N ASP A 304 17.08 3.08 -31.96
CA ASP A 304 15.84 2.82 -32.72
C ASP A 304 15.44 1.34 -32.75
N GLU A 305 16.40 0.42 -32.64
CA GLU A 305 16.16 -1.03 -32.57
C GLU A 305 17.14 -1.65 -31.55
N PHE A 306 16.61 -2.31 -30.52
CA PHE A 306 17.47 -2.97 -29.52
C PHE A 306 17.86 -4.36 -30.02
N ASP A 307 19.12 -4.52 -30.42
CA ASP A 307 19.72 -5.84 -30.60
C ASP A 307 20.06 -6.51 -29.25
N ASN A 308 20.61 -7.72 -29.33
CA ASN A 308 20.98 -8.50 -28.14
C ASN A 308 22.02 -7.80 -27.25
N GLU A 309 23.01 -7.11 -27.84
CA GLU A 309 24.09 -6.46 -27.09
C GLU A 309 23.54 -5.29 -26.27
N HIS A 310 22.73 -4.44 -26.90
CA HIS A 310 22.10 -3.30 -26.23
C HIS A 310 21.13 -3.73 -25.13
N LEU A 311 20.33 -4.78 -25.38
CA LEU A 311 19.42 -5.34 -24.37
C LEU A 311 20.21 -5.88 -23.17
N MET A 312 21.30 -6.63 -23.42
CA MET A 312 22.18 -7.15 -22.37
C MET A 312 22.81 -6.01 -21.57
N ASP A 313 23.35 -4.99 -22.22
CA ASP A 313 24.01 -3.86 -21.56
C ASP A 313 23.05 -3.06 -20.68
N MET A 314 21.82 -2.85 -21.14
CA MET A 314 20.78 -2.21 -20.34
C MET A 314 20.51 -3.02 -19.05
N PHE A 315 20.14 -4.30 -19.17
CA PHE A 315 19.85 -5.13 -18.00
C PHE A 315 21.07 -5.26 -17.06
N ASN A 316 22.27 -5.49 -17.62
CA ASN A 316 23.52 -5.60 -16.86
C ASN A 316 23.84 -4.32 -16.07
N SER A 317 23.57 -3.14 -16.65
CA SER A 317 23.79 -1.86 -15.98
C SER A 317 22.91 -1.72 -14.75
N PHE A 318 21.62 -2.02 -14.86
CA PHE A 318 20.69 -1.96 -13.73
C PHE A 318 20.91 -3.07 -12.70
N PHE A 319 21.29 -4.28 -13.13
CA PHE A 319 21.69 -5.37 -12.23
C PHE A 319 22.95 -5.01 -11.43
N THR A 320 23.93 -4.38 -12.09
CA THR A 320 25.14 -3.89 -11.43
C THR A 320 24.82 -2.81 -10.40
N LEU A 321 23.88 -1.91 -10.70
CA LEU A 321 23.43 -0.89 -9.75
C LEU A 321 22.74 -1.49 -8.52
N GLU A 322 21.84 -2.46 -8.72
CA GLU A 322 21.16 -3.17 -7.63
C GLU A 322 22.18 -3.88 -6.74
N ASN A 323 23.12 -4.63 -7.34
CA ASN A 323 24.19 -5.35 -6.62
C ASN A 323 25.14 -4.41 -5.87
N LYS A 324 25.37 -3.19 -6.37
CA LYS A 324 26.15 -2.14 -5.69
C LYS A 324 25.37 -1.41 -4.60
N GLY A 325 24.13 -1.81 -4.31
CA GLY A 325 23.31 -1.28 -3.22
C GLY A 325 22.29 -0.22 -3.64
N THR A 326 22.11 0.05 -4.94
CA THR A 326 21.06 0.94 -5.45
C THR A 326 19.72 0.18 -5.44
N LYS A 327 19.11 0.09 -4.26
CA LYS A 327 17.90 -0.70 -4.02
C LYS A 327 16.75 -0.26 -4.94
N GLY A 328 16.23 -1.16 -5.76
CA GLY A 328 15.11 -0.90 -6.68
C GLY A 328 15.50 -0.36 -8.06
N ALA A 329 16.78 -0.47 -8.44
CA ALA A 329 17.24 -0.17 -9.79
C ALA A 329 16.55 -1.06 -10.84
N ILE A 330 16.38 -2.36 -10.55
CA ILE A 330 15.67 -3.29 -11.46
C ILE A 330 14.20 -2.89 -11.60
N ARG A 331 13.54 -2.54 -10.49
CA ARG A 331 12.14 -2.09 -10.50
C ARG A 331 11.98 -0.81 -11.31
N PHE A 332 12.94 0.11 -11.19
CA PHE A 332 12.96 1.33 -11.97
C PHE A 332 13.07 1.02 -13.47
N LEU A 333 14.00 0.16 -13.88
CA LEU A 333 14.13 -0.27 -15.28
C LEU A 333 12.81 -0.83 -15.82
N LEU A 334 12.17 -1.74 -15.08
CA LEU A 334 10.90 -2.33 -15.53
C LEU A 334 9.79 -1.28 -15.64
N LYS A 335 9.70 -0.33 -14.70
CA LYS A 335 8.76 0.80 -14.82
C LYS A 335 9.03 1.61 -16.07
N SER A 336 10.29 1.95 -16.35
CA SER A 336 10.67 2.71 -17.56
C SER A 336 10.29 1.98 -18.84
N LEU A 337 10.51 0.66 -18.92
CA LEU A 337 10.14 -0.17 -20.07
C LEU A 337 8.63 -0.32 -20.26
N GLU A 338 7.85 -0.23 -19.19
CA GLU A 338 6.37 -0.26 -19.22
C GLU A 338 5.81 1.02 -19.85
N LYS A 339 6.36 2.19 -19.53
CA LYS A 339 5.89 3.47 -20.09
C LYS A 339 6.42 3.77 -21.48
N ASP A 340 7.72 3.54 -21.68
CA ASP A 340 8.40 3.81 -22.92
C ASP A 340 8.84 2.45 -23.51
N PRO A 341 7.91 1.65 -24.07
CA PRO A 341 8.25 0.38 -24.67
C PRO A 341 9.30 0.56 -25.76
N ILE A 342 10.35 -0.24 -25.65
CA ILE A 342 11.37 -0.37 -26.70
C ILE A 342 10.98 -1.50 -27.65
N ASP A 343 11.34 -1.35 -28.92
CA ASP A 343 11.21 -2.44 -29.89
C ASP A 343 12.36 -3.43 -29.67
N ILE A 344 12.01 -4.67 -29.34
CA ILE A 344 12.96 -5.70 -28.92
C ILE A 344 13.00 -6.77 -30.00
N SER A 345 14.13 -6.86 -30.69
CA SER A 345 14.32 -7.84 -31.77
C SER A 345 14.35 -9.29 -31.27
N ASN A 346 14.81 -9.54 -30.03
CA ASN A 346 14.86 -10.86 -29.41
C ASN A 346 13.93 -10.98 -28.19
N SER A 347 12.68 -11.33 -28.45
CA SER A 347 11.66 -11.52 -27.42
C SER A 347 12.00 -12.64 -26.42
N GLU A 348 12.69 -13.70 -26.85
CA GLU A 348 13.11 -14.81 -25.97
C GLU A 348 14.14 -14.36 -24.93
N LEU A 349 15.11 -13.52 -25.32
CA LEU A 349 16.08 -12.95 -24.39
C LEU A 349 15.41 -12.03 -23.36
N TYR A 350 14.49 -11.17 -23.81
CA TYR A 350 13.74 -10.30 -22.91
C TYR A 350 12.88 -11.10 -21.92
N LYS A 351 12.20 -12.15 -22.41
CA LYS A 351 11.45 -13.08 -21.57
C LYS A 351 12.33 -13.77 -20.54
N ALA A 352 13.53 -14.21 -20.91
CA ALA A 352 14.46 -14.83 -19.99
C ALA A 352 14.84 -13.88 -18.84
N TYR A 353 15.04 -12.58 -19.12
CA TYR A 353 15.26 -11.58 -18.07
C TYR A 353 14.06 -11.44 -17.13
N LEU A 354 12.84 -11.29 -17.67
CA LEU A 354 11.62 -11.14 -16.86
C LEU A 354 11.36 -12.36 -15.97
N LEU A 355 11.47 -13.58 -16.52
CA LEU A 355 11.30 -14.82 -15.75
C LEU A 355 12.40 -14.99 -14.69
N THR A 356 13.63 -14.58 -14.98
CA THR A 356 14.72 -14.57 -14.00
C THR A 356 14.45 -13.58 -12.86
N ILE A 357 13.89 -12.41 -13.18
CA ILE A 357 13.48 -11.39 -12.21
C ILE A 357 12.35 -11.91 -11.30
N LEU A 358 11.33 -12.59 -11.85
CA LEU A 358 10.26 -13.21 -11.05
C LEU A 358 10.82 -14.14 -9.96
N GLN A 359 11.84 -14.92 -10.28
CA GLN A 359 12.43 -15.88 -9.34
C GLN A 359 13.35 -15.22 -8.30
N ASN A 360 14.05 -14.13 -8.65
CA ASN A 360 15.18 -13.64 -7.86
C ASN A 360 14.99 -12.24 -7.26
N ASN A 361 13.97 -11.48 -7.67
CA ASN A 361 13.77 -10.12 -7.20
C ASN A 361 12.30 -9.84 -6.84
N LYS A 362 11.94 -10.10 -5.57
CA LYS A 362 10.58 -9.88 -5.04
C LYS A 362 10.08 -8.44 -5.21
N ARG A 363 10.99 -7.45 -5.20
CA ARG A 363 10.67 -6.03 -5.39
C ARG A 363 10.19 -5.72 -6.80
N SER A 364 10.68 -6.46 -7.78
CA SER A 364 10.37 -6.24 -9.20
C SER A 364 9.40 -7.29 -9.75
N LEU A 365 9.02 -8.29 -8.94
CA LEU A 365 8.11 -9.37 -9.33
C LEU A 365 6.78 -8.83 -9.88
N ILE A 366 6.15 -7.88 -9.19
CA ILE A 366 4.88 -7.29 -9.61
C ILE A 366 5.00 -6.68 -11.00
N LYS A 367 6.06 -5.91 -11.22
CA LYS A 367 6.33 -5.25 -12.51
C LYS A 367 6.65 -6.24 -13.62
N ALA A 368 7.41 -7.30 -13.31
CA ALA A 368 7.67 -8.36 -14.27
C ALA A 368 6.38 -9.12 -14.63
N CYS A 369 5.48 -9.40 -13.67
CA CYS A 369 4.16 -9.97 -13.98
C CYS A 369 3.36 -9.05 -14.92
N GLN A 370 3.31 -7.75 -14.65
CA GLN A 370 2.56 -6.77 -15.46
C GLN A 370 3.04 -6.74 -16.91
N ILE A 371 4.35 -6.61 -17.12
CA ILE A 371 4.95 -6.60 -18.47
C ILE A 371 4.66 -7.91 -19.22
N LEU A 372 4.77 -9.06 -18.54
CA LEU A 372 4.48 -10.36 -19.16
C LEU A 372 3.01 -10.49 -19.59
N ILE A 373 2.08 -9.88 -18.86
CA ILE A 373 0.65 -9.89 -19.21
C ILE A 373 0.40 -8.97 -20.42
N GLU A 374 0.90 -7.74 -20.39
CA GLU A 374 0.77 -6.77 -21.49
C GLU A 374 1.31 -7.31 -22.81
N LYS A 375 2.52 -7.88 -22.77
CA LYS A 375 3.24 -8.36 -23.96
C LYS A 375 2.65 -9.64 -24.55
N LYS A 376 1.73 -10.35 -23.88
CA LYS A 376 1.04 -11.55 -24.43
C LYS A 376 0.48 -11.30 -25.84
N SER A 377 0.06 -10.07 -26.13
CA SER A 377 -0.54 -9.69 -27.41
C SER A 377 0.47 -9.45 -28.56
N GLU A 378 1.77 -9.36 -28.30
CA GLU A 378 2.79 -8.82 -29.23
C GLU A 378 3.87 -9.84 -29.67
N ASN A 379 3.51 -11.02 -30.22
CA ASN A 379 4.46 -12.09 -30.61
C ASN A 379 5.40 -12.59 -29.49
N PHE A 380 5.15 -12.20 -28.24
CA PHE A 380 5.85 -12.66 -27.05
C PHE A 380 5.19 -13.96 -26.55
N CYS A 381 5.61 -15.09 -27.11
CA CYS A 381 4.99 -16.38 -26.79
C CYS A 381 5.53 -16.93 -25.46
N ILE A 382 4.69 -16.94 -24.42
CA ILE A 382 4.96 -17.69 -23.19
C ILE A 382 4.62 -19.15 -23.47
N ASN A 383 5.62 -20.03 -23.46
CA ASN A 383 5.44 -21.44 -23.81
C ASN A 383 5.22 -22.32 -22.56
N ASP A 384 4.95 -23.61 -22.76
CA ASP A 384 4.69 -24.56 -21.67
C ASP A 384 5.84 -24.69 -20.65
N LYS A 385 7.10 -24.50 -21.08
CA LYS A 385 8.26 -24.53 -20.17
C LYS A 385 8.26 -23.31 -19.26
N ASP A 386 7.91 -22.15 -19.81
CA ASP A 386 7.77 -20.90 -19.06
C ASP A 386 6.62 -20.99 -18.06
N ILE A 387 5.45 -21.50 -18.47
CA ILE A 387 4.31 -21.75 -17.59
C ILE A 387 4.69 -22.71 -16.45
N THR A 388 5.41 -23.79 -16.76
CA THR A 388 5.90 -24.76 -15.77
C THR A 388 6.84 -24.09 -14.76
N LEU A 389 7.72 -23.19 -15.21
CA LEU A 389 8.58 -22.41 -14.33
C LEU A 389 7.77 -21.49 -13.40
N ILE A 390 6.80 -20.75 -13.95
CA ILE A 390 5.93 -19.84 -13.16
C ILE A 390 5.14 -20.63 -12.11
N LYS A 391 4.55 -21.77 -12.48
CA LYS A 391 3.87 -22.70 -11.55
C LYS A 391 4.81 -23.14 -10.42
N LYS A 392 6.07 -23.47 -10.73
CA LYS A 392 7.09 -23.84 -9.72
C LYS A 392 7.42 -22.68 -8.77
N ILE A 393 7.54 -21.45 -9.28
CA ILE A 393 7.78 -20.25 -8.47
C ILE A 393 6.59 -20.00 -7.53
N LEU A 394 5.35 -20.14 -8.03
CA LEU A 394 4.14 -19.98 -7.24
C LEU A 394 4.07 -21.02 -6.12
N LEU A 395 4.24 -22.31 -6.41
CA LEU A 395 4.22 -23.37 -5.41
C LEU A 395 5.30 -23.18 -4.33
N ARG A 396 6.48 -22.68 -4.70
CA ARG A 396 7.51 -22.29 -3.72
C ARG A 396 7.05 -21.12 -2.86
N SER A 397 6.46 -20.10 -3.46
CA SER A 397 5.94 -18.93 -2.75
C SER A 397 4.82 -19.30 -1.78
N LEU A 398 3.95 -20.24 -2.17
CA LEU A 398 2.89 -20.78 -1.33
C LEU A 398 3.44 -21.49 -0.09
N ARG A 399 4.45 -22.36 -0.25
CA ARG A 399 5.13 -23.02 0.87
C ARG A 399 5.83 -22.05 1.82
N GLN A 400 6.26 -20.90 1.30
CA GLN A 400 6.92 -19.85 2.08
C GLN A 400 5.94 -18.84 2.68
N ILE A 401 4.63 -18.97 2.42
CA ILE A 401 3.60 -18.03 2.88
C ILE A 401 3.90 -16.60 2.36
N ASN A 402 4.36 -16.51 1.11
CA ASN A 402 4.59 -15.24 0.42
C ASN A 402 3.29 -14.80 -0.26
N ASP A 403 2.34 -14.28 0.52
CA ASP A 403 0.94 -14.12 0.06
C ASP A 403 0.80 -13.25 -1.19
N LEU A 404 1.40 -12.06 -1.20
CA LEU A 404 1.31 -11.15 -2.33
C LEU A 404 1.95 -11.73 -3.60
N GLU A 405 3.07 -12.42 -3.46
CA GLU A 405 3.73 -13.08 -4.59
C GLU A 405 2.87 -14.21 -5.16
N VAL A 406 2.20 -15.00 -4.31
CA VAL A 406 1.22 -16.00 -4.76
C VAL A 406 0.07 -15.34 -5.52
N ILE A 407 -0.47 -14.24 -5.00
CA ILE A 407 -1.57 -13.49 -5.63
C ILE A 407 -1.17 -13.02 -7.04
N TRP A 408 0.01 -12.40 -7.20
CA TRP A 408 0.47 -11.91 -8.52
C TRP A 408 0.88 -13.01 -9.48
N LEU A 409 1.51 -14.09 -9.01
CA LEU A 409 1.86 -15.22 -9.87
C LEU A 409 0.61 -15.98 -10.32
N LEU A 410 -0.42 -16.09 -9.46
CA LEU A 410 -1.71 -16.63 -9.84
C LEU A 410 -2.40 -15.72 -10.86
N TYR A 411 -2.41 -14.40 -10.63
CA TYR A 411 -2.98 -13.44 -11.55
C TYR A 411 -2.33 -13.56 -12.94
N LEU A 412 -0.99 -13.57 -12.99
CA LEU A 412 -0.23 -13.81 -14.21
C LEU A 412 -0.67 -15.10 -14.92
N LEU A 413 -0.74 -16.22 -14.19
CA LEU A 413 -1.16 -17.51 -14.76
C LEU A 413 -2.60 -17.48 -15.30
N ILE A 414 -3.51 -16.77 -14.65
CA ILE A 414 -4.89 -16.61 -15.13
C ILE A 414 -4.92 -15.80 -16.43
N GLU A 415 -4.25 -14.66 -16.48
CA GLU A 415 -4.25 -13.76 -17.63
C GLU A 415 -3.57 -14.36 -18.86
N ILE A 416 -2.51 -15.15 -18.65
CA ILE A 416 -1.81 -15.85 -19.73
C ILE A 416 -2.44 -17.20 -20.09
N GLU A 417 -3.58 -17.55 -19.50
CA GLU A 417 -4.24 -18.86 -19.70
C GLU A 417 -3.33 -20.06 -19.39
N GLY A 418 -2.40 -19.88 -18.44
CA GLY A 418 -1.42 -20.89 -18.05
C GLY A 418 -1.90 -21.87 -16.98
N ILE A 419 -3.16 -21.78 -16.55
CA ILE A 419 -3.81 -22.74 -15.65
C ILE A 419 -5.15 -23.20 -16.21
N GLU A 420 -5.43 -24.48 -16.01
CA GLU A 420 -6.71 -25.11 -16.36
C GLU A 420 -7.48 -25.51 -15.11
N ARG A 421 -8.78 -25.76 -15.27
CA ARG A 421 -9.61 -26.33 -14.21
C ARG A 421 -9.00 -27.66 -13.76
N ASP A 422 -8.92 -27.86 -12.44
CA ASP A 422 -8.39 -29.07 -11.79
C ASP A 422 -6.86 -29.25 -11.81
N ASP A 423 -6.09 -28.23 -12.23
CA ASP A 423 -4.64 -28.20 -12.01
C ASP A 423 -4.29 -28.43 -10.52
N ASP A 424 -3.24 -29.22 -10.23
CA ASP A 424 -2.77 -29.47 -8.84
C ASP A 424 -2.52 -28.15 -8.07
N ILE A 425 -2.06 -27.11 -8.77
CA ILE A 425 -1.82 -25.80 -8.17
C ILE A 425 -3.09 -25.17 -7.57
N ILE A 426 -4.26 -25.41 -8.17
CA ILE A 426 -5.56 -24.94 -7.67
C ILE A 426 -5.88 -25.64 -6.35
N ILE A 427 -5.67 -26.95 -6.28
CA ILE A 427 -5.89 -27.76 -5.08
C ILE A 427 -4.99 -27.27 -3.94
N GLN A 428 -3.72 -27.01 -4.23
CA GLN A 428 -2.75 -26.49 -3.26
C GLN A 428 -3.15 -25.09 -2.75
N ILE A 429 -3.61 -24.19 -3.63
CA ILE A 429 -4.08 -22.85 -3.23
C ILE A 429 -5.35 -22.93 -2.38
N CYS A 430 -6.35 -23.73 -2.77
CA CYS A 430 -7.58 -23.95 -2.00
C CYS A 430 -7.32 -24.56 -0.62
N SER A 431 -6.23 -25.32 -0.46
CA SER A 431 -5.82 -25.90 0.81
C SER A 431 -4.90 -24.98 1.63
N SER A 432 -4.50 -23.84 1.07
CA SER A 432 -3.61 -22.88 1.73
C SER A 432 -4.39 -21.87 2.60
N LYS A 433 -3.67 -20.97 3.28
CA LYS A 433 -4.27 -19.85 4.03
C LYS A 433 -4.41 -18.55 3.22
N ASN A 434 -4.02 -18.55 1.94
CA ASN A 434 -4.10 -17.36 1.09
C ASN A 434 -5.52 -17.21 0.51
N GLU A 435 -6.44 -16.71 1.33
CA GLU A 435 -7.85 -16.58 0.96
C GLU A 435 -8.12 -15.59 -0.19
N LEU A 436 -7.23 -14.62 -0.47
CA LEU A 436 -7.36 -13.78 -1.67
C LEU A 436 -7.11 -14.57 -2.95
N ALA A 437 -6.09 -15.42 -2.98
CA ALA A 437 -5.86 -16.32 -4.11
C ALA A 437 -7.04 -17.28 -4.30
N GLN A 438 -7.67 -17.72 -3.21
CA GLN A 438 -8.90 -18.52 -3.27
C GLN A 438 -10.09 -17.72 -3.83
N VAL A 439 -10.25 -16.46 -3.45
CA VAL A 439 -11.26 -15.55 -4.04
C VAL A 439 -11.05 -15.43 -5.55
N MET A 440 -9.81 -15.24 -6.02
CA MET A 440 -9.52 -15.16 -7.46
C MET A 440 -9.96 -16.43 -8.21
N LEU A 441 -9.61 -17.61 -7.69
CA LEU A 441 -10.00 -18.87 -8.31
C LEU A 441 -11.52 -19.09 -8.31
N LEU A 442 -12.20 -18.72 -7.22
CA LEU A 442 -13.65 -18.78 -7.11
C LEU A 442 -14.32 -17.89 -8.17
N ARG A 443 -13.86 -16.65 -8.30
CA ARG A 443 -14.42 -15.66 -9.24
C ARG A 443 -14.12 -15.98 -10.70
N LYS A 444 -12.97 -16.57 -11.00
CA LYS A 444 -12.65 -17.05 -12.36
C LYS A 444 -13.44 -18.31 -12.74
N GLY A 445 -14.04 -19.01 -11.78
CA GLY A 445 -14.81 -20.23 -12.02
C GLY A 445 -13.96 -21.51 -12.11
N PHE A 446 -12.74 -21.49 -11.58
CA PHE A 446 -11.80 -22.62 -11.65
C PHE A 446 -11.97 -23.67 -10.53
N ILE A 447 -12.95 -23.49 -9.65
CA ILE A 447 -13.16 -24.35 -8.47
C ILE A 447 -14.22 -25.42 -8.74
N SER A 448 -13.85 -26.69 -8.55
CA SER A 448 -14.76 -27.84 -8.57
C SER A 448 -15.66 -27.88 -7.32
N GLN A 449 -16.72 -28.71 -7.31
CA GLN A 449 -17.63 -28.77 -6.16
C GLN A 449 -16.94 -29.26 -4.88
N ASP A 450 -16.00 -30.22 -4.99
CA ASP A 450 -15.24 -30.72 -3.84
C ASP A 450 -14.35 -29.62 -3.23
N LEU A 451 -13.69 -28.83 -4.07
CA LEU A 451 -12.87 -27.71 -3.62
C LEU A 451 -13.70 -26.59 -2.99
N LYS A 452 -14.94 -26.36 -3.45
CA LYS A 452 -15.87 -25.44 -2.78
C LYS A 452 -16.16 -25.88 -1.34
N GLN A 453 -16.26 -27.19 -1.08
CA GLN A 453 -16.44 -27.71 0.29
C GLN A 453 -15.19 -27.52 1.14
N THR A 454 -14.00 -27.69 0.57
CA THR A 454 -12.73 -27.39 1.25
C THR A 454 -12.64 -25.91 1.64
N MET A 455 -12.99 -25.00 0.73
CA MET A 455 -13.01 -23.56 1.03
C MET A 455 -14.07 -23.20 2.07
N LYS A 456 -15.25 -23.82 2.00
CA LYS A 456 -16.31 -23.64 2.99
C LYS A 456 -15.84 -24.02 4.40
N SER A 457 -15.14 -25.15 4.56
CA SER A 457 -14.69 -25.59 5.89
C SER A 457 -13.50 -24.79 6.44
N SER A 458 -12.62 -24.29 5.56
CA SER A 458 -11.39 -23.58 5.96
C SER A 458 -11.48 -22.05 5.98
N SER A 459 -12.51 -21.45 5.36
CA SER A 459 -12.69 -20.00 5.26
C SER A 459 -12.86 -19.30 6.60
N THR A 460 -12.07 -18.25 6.81
CA THR A 460 -12.02 -17.45 8.04
C THR A 460 -12.16 -15.94 7.80
N SER A 461 -11.73 -15.43 6.64
CA SER A 461 -11.79 -13.99 6.36
C SER A 461 -13.20 -13.53 6.00
N TRP A 462 -13.49 -12.27 6.27
CA TRP A 462 -14.77 -11.67 5.88
C TRP A 462 -14.96 -11.68 4.36
N ILE A 463 -13.88 -11.45 3.58
CA ILE A 463 -13.94 -11.31 2.12
C ILE A 463 -14.24 -12.64 1.43
N LEU A 464 -13.56 -13.73 1.82
CA LEU A 464 -13.85 -15.04 1.23
C LEU A 464 -15.22 -15.56 1.66
N ASN A 465 -15.58 -15.41 2.94
CA ASN A 465 -16.90 -15.82 3.43
C ASN A 465 -18.02 -15.05 2.72
N TYR A 466 -17.83 -13.76 2.43
CA TYR A 466 -18.78 -13.01 1.63
C TYR A 466 -18.90 -13.57 0.20
N GLU A 467 -17.78 -13.84 -0.48
CA GLU A 467 -17.82 -14.37 -1.85
C GLU A 467 -18.52 -15.74 -1.90
N LEU A 468 -18.23 -16.63 -0.95
CA LEU A 468 -18.93 -17.91 -0.79
C LEU A 468 -20.44 -17.73 -0.55
N PHE A 469 -20.82 -16.75 0.27
CA PHE A 469 -22.22 -16.43 0.55
C PHE A 469 -22.92 -15.86 -0.70
N SER A 470 -22.25 -14.97 -1.42
CA SER A 470 -22.77 -14.32 -2.64
C SER A 470 -23.07 -15.35 -3.74
N GLU A 471 -22.23 -16.38 -3.85
CA GLU A 471 -22.33 -17.49 -4.80
C GLU A 471 -23.24 -18.65 -4.32
N ASN A 472 -23.94 -18.48 -3.19
CA ASN A 472 -24.81 -19.49 -2.58
C ASN A 472 -24.09 -20.81 -2.20
N ILE A 473 -22.79 -20.76 -1.94
CA ILE A 473 -22.00 -21.92 -1.49
C ILE A 473 -22.19 -22.14 0.02
N ILE A 474 -22.34 -21.06 0.78
CA ILE A 474 -22.75 -21.09 2.19
C ILE A 474 -24.11 -20.42 2.36
N THR A 475 -24.87 -20.90 3.35
CA THR A 475 -26.16 -20.31 3.70
C THR A 475 -25.99 -18.98 4.44
N GLU A 476 -27.06 -18.20 4.55
CA GLU A 476 -27.04 -16.97 5.35
C GLU A 476 -26.70 -17.27 6.82
N ASP A 477 -27.20 -18.37 7.38
CA ASP A 477 -26.93 -18.74 8.77
C ASP A 477 -25.49 -19.18 8.98
N GLU A 478 -24.91 -19.93 8.03
CA GLU A 478 -23.48 -20.27 8.05
C GLU A 478 -22.61 -19.00 7.94
N PHE A 479 -22.98 -18.05 7.09
CA PHE A 479 -22.28 -16.77 6.95
C PHE A 479 -22.36 -15.94 8.24
N LYS A 480 -23.53 -15.86 8.87
CA LYS A 480 -23.71 -15.21 10.17
C LYS A 480 -22.86 -15.85 11.25
N GLU A 481 -22.86 -17.18 11.34
CA GLU A 481 -22.12 -17.91 12.37
C GLU A 481 -20.61 -17.71 12.21
N LYS A 482 -20.09 -17.86 10.98
CA LYS A 482 -18.65 -17.74 10.69
C LYS A 482 -18.07 -16.37 11.01
N LEU A 483 -18.84 -15.30 10.81
CA LEU A 483 -18.36 -13.92 11.02
C LEU A 483 -19.01 -13.20 12.21
N THR A 484 -19.89 -13.88 12.95
CA THR A 484 -20.71 -13.31 14.03
C THR A 484 -21.47 -12.04 13.57
N ILE A 485 -22.13 -12.14 12.41
CA ILE A 485 -22.84 -11.01 11.79
C ILE A 485 -24.23 -10.83 12.40
N HIS A 486 -24.54 -9.60 12.80
CA HIS A 486 -25.85 -9.18 13.27
C HIS A 486 -26.26 -7.88 12.57
N GLN A 487 -25.58 -6.78 12.85
CA GLN A 487 -25.93 -5.44 12.36
C GLN A 487 -25.60 -5.25 10.88
N ASN A 488 -24.58 -5.95 10.36
CA ASN A 488 -24.11 -5.82 8.99
C ASN A 488 -24.90 -6.70 8.00
N LEU A 489 -25.78 -7.59 8.48
CA LEU A 489 -26.46 -8.58 7.64
C LEU A 489 -27.24 -7.94 6.48
N ASN A 490 -28.02 -6.88 6.77
CA ASN A 490 -28.82 -6.21 5.76
C ASN A 490 -27.95 -5.56 4.67
N MET A 491 -26.76 -5.05 5.02
CA MET A 491 -25.80 -4.57 4.04
C MET A 491 -25.38 -5.71 3.13
N TYR A 492 -24.85 -6.81 3.69
CA TYR A 492 -24.38 -7.95 2.91
C TYR A 492 -25.47 -8.58 2.02
N ASN A 493 -26.70 -8.67 2.51
CA ASN A 493 -27.84 -9.14 1.72
C ASN A 493 -28.13 -8.25 0.52
N LYS A 494 -28.05 -6.91 0.68
CA LYS A 494 -28.20 -5.97 -0.44
C LYS A 494 -27.05 -6.09 -1.43
N LEU A 495 -25.81 -6.27 -0.98
CA LEU A 495 -24.66 -6.46 -1.86
C LEU A 495 -24.83 -7.72 -2.73
N LYS A 496 -25.21 -8.84 -2.10
CA LYS A 496 -25.52 -10.10 -2.79
C LYS A 496 -26.65 -9.93 -3.80
N GLN A 497 -27.76 -9.30 -3.42
CA GLN A 497 -28.90 -9.04 -4.32
C GLN A 497 -28.53 -8.17 -5.53
N LYS A 498 -27.48 -7.35 -5.42
CA LYS A 498 -26.99 -6.48 -6.49
C LYS A 498 -25.83 -7.08 -7.29
N GLY A 499 -25.40 -8.30 -6.96
CA GLY A 499 -24.27 -8.95 -7.62
C GLY A 499 -22.97 -8.17 -7.47
N ILE A 500 -22.75 -7.55 -6.30
CA ILE A 500 -21.53 -6.79 -6.04
C ILE A 500 -20.47 -7.75 -5.52
N HIS A 501 -19.32 -7.82 -6.20
CA HIS A 501 -18.17 -8.64 -5.82
C HIS A 501 -16.94 -7.77 -5.57
N PHE A 502 -15.93 -8.36 -4.95
CA PHE A 502 -14.66 -7.70 -4.66
C PHE A 502 -13.52 -8.13 -5.58
N CYS A 503 -13.78 -9.10 -6.46
CA CYS A 503 -12.84 -9.57 -7.47
C CYS A 503 -13.56 -9.92 -8.78
N GLU A 504 -13.08 -9.38 -9.91
CA GLU A 504 -13.58 -9.66 -11.27
C GLU A 504 -12.42 -9.77 -12.27
N PHE A 505 -12.64 -10.52 -13.35
CA PHE A 505 -11.66 -10.83 -14.41
C PHE A 505 -12.24 -10.53 -15.78
#